data_AF-A0A559J4X2-F1
#
_entry.id   AF-A0A559J4X2-F1
#
_cell.length_a   1.000
_cell.length_b   1.000
_cell.length_c   1.000
_cell.angle_alpha   90.00
_cell.angle_beta   90.00
_cell.angle_gamma   90.00
#
_symmetry.space_group_name_H-M   'P 1'
#
loop_
_entity.id
_entity.type
_entity.pdbx_description
1 polymer ?
#
loop_
_entity_poly.entity_id
_entity_poly.type
_entity_poly.pdbx_seq_one_letter_code
_entity_poly.pdbx_strand_id
1 'polypeptide(L)'
;MREMTLGRKITIGYVGMLVLLIVAFVLLLTGLDLAGKTTVLVEVLVIFLVIAVAGGFGLLWLVRNLTESIGGVTATLRNIASSGGDLTRRIHIRSTDEMGDLANAANQMLDGLQKMMRELRDSTAELAASAIQLKQGADENARVSSEVSKAVEKVAAGSETQVAQSQEISATMQETLDGLNQVAGTTTGVSDAAQSTVGRAAEGSELLQTTSVEINQVGTAFRSLQEVVRGLNHKSDEVKEVIGYISEVANQTNLLALNAAIEAARAGEHGRGFAVVAGEIRKLADQTQQSAVQIGETIGTMSSDIGQVATMFEQSAGQVFAAVEGMQNADETFRDIVGKVGQLSSDIVDVAASVEQMTAGSASVVQSIQDVSRITEETASFTEQVSAMTEQQLSSTEEMARTAENLSSMASRLKALVGNFKT
;
A
#
# COMPACT_ATOMS: atom_id res chain seq x y z
N MET A 1 34.70 30.28 -87.78
CA MET A 1 35.56 31.46 -88.00
C MET A 1 36.72 31.37 -87.02
N ARG A 2 37.97 31.28 -87.51
CA ARG A 2 39.14 31.19 -86.63
C ARG A 2 39.34 32.57 -85.99
N GLU A 3 39.05 32.70 -84.70
CA GLU A 3 39.27 33.96 -83.99
C GLU A 3 40.76 34.32 -84.07
N MET A 4 41.05 35.46 -84.69
CA MET A 4 42.40 35.98 -84.75
C MET A 4 42.85 36.38 -83.35
N THR A 5 44.06 35.95 -82.95
CA THR A 5 44.67 36.35 -81.69
C THR A 5 44.82 37.86 -81.62
N LEU A 6 44.80 38.43 -80.40
CA LEU A 6 44.93 39.88 -80.19
C LEU A 6 46.20 40.43 -80.88
N GLY A 7 47.32 39.71 -80.76
CA GLY A 7 48.56 40.06 -81.47
C GLY A 7 48.40 40.09 -82.99
N ARG A 8 47.62 39.18 -83.59
CA ARG A 8 47.35 39.16 -85.04
C ARG A 8 46.39 40.26 -85.47
N LYS A 9 45.46 40.70 -84.61
CA LYS A 9 44.59 41.86 -84.86
C LYS A 9 45.38 43.16 -84.84
N ILE A 10 46.26 43.33 -83.85
CA ILE A 10 47.10 44.53 -83.71
C ILE A 10 48.10 44.64 -84.87
N THR A 11 48.72 43.53 -85.30
CA THR A 11 49.64 43.55 -86.44
C THR A 11 48.95 43.86 -87.76
N ILE A 12 47.75 43.31 -88.01
CA ILE A 12 46.98 43.66 -89.22
C ILE A 12 46.53 45.13 -89.19
N GLY A 13 46.09 45.64 -88.02
CA GLY A 13 45.76 47.05 -87.85
C GLY A 13 46.93 47.98 -88.16
N TYR A 14 48.13 47.64 -87.68
CA TYR A 14 49.34 48.40 -87.97
C TYR A 14 49.75 48.34 -89.44
N VAL A 15 49.71 47.16 -90.07
CA VAL A 15 49.99 47.03 -91.50
C VAL A 15 49.01 47.87 -92.33
N GLY A 16 47.72 47.87 -91.97
CA GLY A 16 46.72 48.74 -92.59
C GLY A 16 47.02 50.23 -92.41
N MET A 17 47.38 50.66 -91.20
CA MET A 17 47.79 52.04 -90.91
C MET A 17 49.05 52.44 -91.69
N LEU A 18 50.02 51.55 -91.81
CA LEU A 18 51.28 51.78 -92.51
C LEU A 18 51.06 51.91 -94.02
N VAL A 19 50.17 51.10 -94.60
CA VAL A 19 49.74 51.25 -96.00
C VAL A 19 49.06 52.59 -96.23
N LEU A 20 48.14 53.01 -95.34
CA LEU A 20 47.49 54.32 -95.44
C LEU A 20 48.49 55.48 -95.30
N LEU A 21 49.46 55.37 -94.40
CA LEU A 21 50.55 56.35 -94.25
C LEU A 21 51.44 56.41 -95.48
N ILE A 22 51.77 55.27 -96.10
CA ILE A 22 52.51 55.24 -97.36
C ILE A 22 51.70 55.91 -98.47
N VAL A 23 50.40 55.62 -98.59
CA VAL A 23 49.53 56.24 -99.60
C VAL A 23 49.42 57.76 -99.39
N ALA A 24 49.21 58.21 -98.15
CA ALA A 24 49.17 59.63 -97.80
C ALA A 24 50.52 60.32 -98.08
N PHE A 25 51.65 59.67 -97.79
CA PHE A 25 52.98 60.17 -98.07
C PHE A 25 53.25 60.29 -99.58
N VAL A 26 52.82 59.31 -100.37
CA VAL A 26 52.91 59.34 -101.84
C VAL A 26 52.05 60.47 -102.42
N LEU A 27 50.81 60.65 -101.95
CA LEU A 27 49.94 61.75 -102.39
C LEU A 27 50.52 63.13 -102.04
N LEU A 28 51.12 63.26 -100.86
CA LEU A 28 51.77 64.50 -100.41
C LEU A 28 53.02 64.80 -101.25
N LEU A 29 53.81 63.78 -101.61
CA LEU A 29 54.92 63.89 -102.56
C LEU A 29 54.46 64.33 -103.95
N THR A 30 53.30 63.86 -104.44
CA THR A 30 52.76 64.30 -105.75
C THR A 30 52.22 65.73 -105.76
N GLY A 31 51.91 66.31 -104.59
CA GLY A 31 51.44 67.69 -104.44
C GLY A 31 52.54 68.73 -104.26
N LEU A 32 53.78 68.33 -104.00
CA LEU A 32 54.93 69.23 -103.92
C LEU A 32 55.67 69.31 -105.25
N ASP A 33 55.75 70.51 -105.84
CA ASP A 33 56.60 70.78 -107.01
C ASP A 33 58.08 70.81 -106.60
N LEU A 34 58.68 69.62 -106.54
CA LEU A 34 60.06 69.36 -106.12
C LEU A 34 61.05 69.28 -107.30
N ALA A 35 60.72 69.90 -108.44
CA ALA A 35 61.58 69.94 -109.63
C ALA A 35 62.96 70.57 -109.30
N GLY A 36 63.97 69.71 -109.12
CA GLY A 36 65.39 70.10 -108.99
C GLY A 36 66.07 69.96 -107.62
N LYS A 37 65.36 69.53 -106.54
CA LYS A 37 65.95 69.36 -105.19
C LYS A 37 65.99 67.88 -104.73
N THR A 38 66.81 67.07 -105.40
CA THR A 38 66.96 65.64 -105.12
C THR A 38 67.42 65.33 -103.68
N THR A 39 68.20 66.22 -103.05
CA THR A 39 68.66 66.09 -101.66
C THR A 39 67.52 66.15 -100.64
N VAL A 40 66.55 67.08 -100.82
CA VAL A 40 65.40 67.22 -99.91
C VAL A 40 64.47 66.00 -99.99
N LEU A 41 64.30 65.44 -101.19
CA LEU A 41 63.47 64.26 -101.39
C LEU A 41 64.06 63.01 -100.70
N VAL A 42 65.39 62.85 -100.72
CA VAL A 42 66.08 61.76 -100.03
C VAL A 42 65.97 61.90 -98.51
N GLU A 43 66.13 63.11 -97.96
CA GLU A 43 66.00 63.35 -96.51
C GLU A 43 64.59 63.01 -95.98
N VAL A 44 63.54 63.40 -96.71
CA VAL A 44 62.14 63.12 -96.33
C VAL A 44 61.83 61.63 -96.39
N LEU A 45 62.38 60.90 -97.38
CA LEU A 45 62.24 59.44 -97.50
C LEU A 45 62.95 58.70 -96.36
N VAL A 46 64.15 59.15 -95.97
CA VAL A 46 64.90 58.57 -94.84
C VAL A 46 64.16 58.80 -93.54
N ILE A 47 63.64 60.00 -93.29
CA ILE A 47 62.85 60.30 -92.07
C ILE A 47 61.60 59.42 -92.00
N PHE A 48 60.86 59.28 -93.11
CA PHE A 48 59.69 58.41 -93.16
C PHE A 48 60.05 56.95 -92.88
N LEU A 49 61.16 56.46 -93.46
CA LEU A 49 61.64 55.09 -93.24
C LEU A 49 62.06 54.87 -91.77
N VAL A 50 62.74 55.84 -91.15
CA VAL A 50 63.11 55.78 -89.73
C VAL A 50 61.87 55.75 -88.84
N ILE A 51 60.85 56.58 -89.12
CA ILE A 51 59.59 56.58 -88.37
C ILE A 51 58.84 55.26 -88.56
N ALA A 52 58.79 54.72 -89.78
CA ALA A 52 58.13 53.44 -90.06
C ALA A 52 58.84 52.25 -89.38
N VAL A 53 60.18 52.24 -89.35
CA VAL A 53 60.97 51.22 -88.67
C VAL A 53 60.87 51.36 -87.15
N ALA A 54 60.97 52.57 -86.61
CA ALA A 54 60.83 52.84 -85.18
C ALA A 54 59.41 52.53 -84.68
N GLY A 55 58.38 52.91 -85.44
CA GLY A 55 56.99 52.55 -85.17
C GLY A 55 56.75 51.04 -85.26
N GLY A 56 57.41 50.37 -86.21
CA GLY A 56 57.31 48.92 -86.38
C GLY A 56 57.96 48.17 -85.23
N PHE A 57 59.14 48.64 -84.80
CA PHE A 57 59.84 48.09 -83.65
C PHE A 57 59.07 48.34 -82.34
N GLY A 58 58.55 49.56 -82.15
CA GLY A 58 57.71 49.91 -81.00
C GLY A 58 56.43 49.08 -80.93
N LEU A 59 55.76 48.84 -82.06
CA LEU A 59 54.58 47.98 -82.11
C LEU A 59 54.93 46.51 -81.87
N LEU A 60 56.02 45.99 -82.45
CA LEU A 60 56.47 44.62 -82.20
C LEU A 60 56.79 44.41 -80.71
N TRP A 61 57.44 45.39 -80.09
CA TRP A 61 57.72 45.38 -78.65
C TRP A 61 56.42 45.40 -77.83
N LEU A 62 55.48 46.30 -78.16
CA LEU A 62 54.17 46.41 -77.51
C LEU A 62 53.33 45.12 -77.64
N VAL A 63 53.20 44.60 -78.86
CA VAL A 63 52.46 43.36 -79.15
C VAL A 63 53.06 42.17 -78.43
N ARG A 64 54.39 42.05 -78.42
CA ARG A 64 55.08 40.97 -77.71
C ARG A 64 54.83 41.07 -76.21
N ASN A 65 54.99 42.25 -75.61
CA ASN A 65 54.77 42.47 -74.19
C ASN A 65 53.32 42.19 -73.76
N LEU A 66 52.32 42.65 -74.53
CA LEU A 66 50.89 42.39 -74.30
C LEU A 66 50.54 40.91 -74.48
N THR A 67 51.02 40.28 -75.55
CA THR A 67 50.68 38.87 -75.86
C THR A 67 51.31 37.93 -74.86
N GLU A 68 52.55 38.21 -74.41
CA GLU A 68 53.25 37.42 -73.40
C GLU A 68 52.59 37.58 -72.02
N SER A 69 52.26 38.81 -71.61
CA SER A 69 51.61 39.09 -70.32
C SER A 69 50.19 38.51 -70.23
N ILE A 70 49.34 38.76 -71.24
CA ILE A 70 47.98 38.18 -71.31
C ILE A 70 48.03 36.66 -71.45
N GLY A 71 49.02 36.16 -72.22
CA GLY A 71 49.28 34.73 -72.37
C GLY A 71 49.59 34.08 -71.02
N GLY A 72 50.39 34.73 -70.17
CA GLY A 72 50.70 34.29 -68.81
C GLY A 72 49.46 34.19 -67.92
N VAL A 73 48.66 35.26 -67.81
CA VAL A 73 47.39 35.26 -67.04
C VAL A 73 46.48 34.13 -67.49
N THR A 74 46.24 34.04 -68.81
CA THR A 74 45.33 33.06 -69.40
C THR A 74 45.83 31.64 -69.23
N ALA A 75 47.15 31.41 -69.38
CA ALA A 75 47.76 30.10 -69.21
C ALA A 75 47.71 29.63 -67.76
N THR A 76 47.91 30.53 -66.79
CA THR A 76 47.80 30.20 -65.37
C THR A 76 46.35 29.88 -65.00
N LEU A 77 45.38 30.72 -65.39
CA LEU A 77 43.96 30.45 -65.13
C LEU A 77 43.46 29.16 -65.81
N ARG A 78 43.89 28.91 -67.05
CA ARG A 78 43.58 27.66 -67.76
C ARG A 78 44.22 26.46 -67.06
N ASN A 79 45.45 26.58 -66.57
CA ASN A 79 46.10 25.53 -65.78
C ASN A 79 45.33 25.24 -64.50
N ILE A 80 44.89 26.28 -63.77
CA ILE A 80 44.10 26.13 -62.54
C ILE A 80 42.79 25.38 -62.87
N ALA A 81 42.10 25.77 -63.93
CA ALA A 81 40.87 25.10 -64.37
C ALA A 81 41.11 23.63 -64.80
N SER A 82 42.18 23.34 -65.54
CA SER A 82 42.48 21.99 -66.03
C SER A 82 43.10 21.07 -64.97
N SER A 83 43.64 21.63 -63.87
CA SER A 83 44.25 20.88 -62.77
C SER A 83 43.29 20.58 -61.61
N GLY A 84 41.97 20.73 -61.84
CA GLY A 84 40.96 20.49 -60.80
C GLY A 84 40.74 21.64 -59.83
N GLY A 85 41.32 22.82 -60.09
CA GLY A 85 41.19 23.99 -59.23
C GLY A 85 42.33 24.14 -58.22
N ASP A 86 43.59 24.15 -58.71
CA ASP A 86 44.76 24.47 -57.86
C ASP A 86 44.82 25.96 -57.51
N LEU A 87 44.11 26.35 -56.45
CA LEU A 87 44.02 27.72 -55.94
C LEU A 87 45.27 28.17 -55.18
N THR A 88 46.31 27.35 -55.06
CA THR A 88 47.60 27.76 -54.47
C THR A 88 48.49 28.51 -55.46
N ARG A 89 48.19 28.44 -56.76
CA ARG A 89 48.96 29.11 -57.82
C ARG A 89 48.68 30.60 -57.86
N ARG A 90 49.70 31.38 -58.20
CA ARG A 90 49.60 32.84 -58.35
C ARG A 90 50.19 33.30 -59.67
N ILE A 91 49.58 34.33 -60.23
CA ILE A 91 49.97 34.96 -61.49
C ILE A 91 51.06 35.97 -61.17
N HIS A 92 52.26 35.77 -61.74
CA HIS A 92 53.42 36.62 -61.51
C HIS A 92 53.71 37.44 -62.77
N ILE A 93 53.40 38.73 -62.75
CA ILE A 93 53.70 39.69 -63.81
C ILE A 93 54.49 40.85 -63.19
N ARG A 94 55.67 41.18 -63.75
CA ARG A 94 56.55 42.25 -63.25
C ARG A 94 56.23 43.64 -63.84
N SER A 95 55.03 43.79 -64.39
CA SER A 95 54.60 45.02 -65.05
C SER A 95 53.88 45.94 -64.05
N THR A 96 54.04 47.24 -64.21
CA THR A 96 53.37 48.29 -63.40
C THR A 96 52.23 48.97 -64.17
N ASP A 97 51.80 48.39 -65.28
CA ASP A 97 50.71 48.84 -66.12
C ASP A 97 49.42 48.05 -65.83
N GLU A 98 48.39 48.22 -66.66
CA GLU A 98 47.09 47.56 -66.53
C GLU A 98 47.18 46.02 -66.51
N MET A 99 48.28 45.43 -67.03
CA MET A 99 48.51 43.98 -66.95
C MET A 99 48.95 43.55 -65.55
N GLY A 100 49.71 44.40 -64.86
CA GLY A 100 50.03 44.22 -63.45
C GLY A 100 48.77 44.27 -62.58
N ASP A 101 47.89 45.24 -62.83
CA ASP A 101 46.61 45.37 -62.14
C ASP A 101 45.68 44.17 -62.39
N LEU A 102 45.60 43.67 -63.63
CA LEU A 102 44.83 42.47 -63.96
C LEU A 102 45.37 41.22 -63.21
N ALA A 103 46.69 41.05 -63.14
CA ALA A 103 47.30 39.95 -62.39
C ALA A 103 46.99 40.06 -60.90
N ASN A 104 47.06 41.26 -60.33
CA ASN A 104 46.73 41.52 -58.92
C ASN A 104 45.25 41.24 -58.63
N ALA A 105 44.33 41.75 -59.44
CA ALA A 105 42.89 41.50 -59.29
C ALA A 105 42.55 40.00 -59.42
N ALA A 106 43.18 39.29 -60.36
CA ALA A 106 43.03 37.84 -60.50
C ALA A 106 43.60 37.08 -59.29
N ASN A 107 44.74 37.50 -58.73
CA ASN A 107 45.28 36.92 -57.52
C ASN A 107 44.37 37.17 -56.29
N GLN A 108 43.79 38.36 -56.15
CA GLN A 108 42.82 38.65 -55.08
C GLN A 108 41.57 37.76 -55.19
N MET A 109 41.08 37.52 -56.41
CA MET A 109 39.99 36.57 -56.65
C MET A 109 40.40 35.14 -56.25
N LEU A 110 41.62 34.70 -56.59
CA LEU A 110 42.15 33.40 -56.19
C LEU A 110 42.30 33.28 -54.66
N ASP A 111 42.77 34.34 -53.99
CA ASP A 111 42.84 34.40 -52.52
C ASP A 111 41.43 34.26 -51.89
N GLY A 112 40.44 34.97 -52.43
CA GLY A 112 39.05 34.90 -51.98
C GLY A 112 38.44 33.52 -52.18
N LEU A 113 38.63 32.90 -53.36
CA LEU A 113 38.19 31.53 -53.63
C LEU A 113 38.89 30.53 -52.71
N GLN A 114 40.20 30.66 -52.50
CA GLN A 114 40.96 29.78 -51.62
C GLN A 114 40.46 29.86 -50.17
N LYS A 115 40.21 31.08 -49.67
CA LYS A 115 39.64 31.30 -48.33
C LYS A 115 38.25 30.68 -48.21
N MET A 116 37.36 30.96 -49.17
CA MET A 116 36.01 30.40 -49.21
C MET A 116 36.01 28.87 -49.23
N MET A 117 36.90 28.25 -50.01
CA MET A 117 37.02 26.78 -50.07
C MET A 117 37.57 26.18 -48.78
N ARG A 118 38.48 26.86 -48.08
CA ARG A 118 38.91 26.46 -46.72
C ARG A 118 37.78 26.56 -45.71
N GLU A 119 37.06 27.67 -45.69
CA GLU A 119 35.89 27.86 -44.81
C GLU A 119 34.80 26.83 -45.07
N LEU A 120 34.52 26.50 -46.35
CA LEU A 120 33.59 25.43 -46.73
C LEU A 120 34.08 24.06 -46.25
N ARG A 121 35.37 23.75 -46.42
CA ARG A 121 35.95 22.49 -45.93
C ARG A 121 35.74 22.35 -44.43
N ASP A 122 36.09 23.39 -43.67
CA ASP A 122 36.03 23.35 -42.22
C ASP A 122 34.56 23.27 -41.74
N SER A 123 33.65 24.03 -42.37
CA SER A 123 32.20 23.98 -42.10
C SER A 123 31.59 22.61 -42.42
N THR A 124 32.02 21.95 -43.51
CA THR A 124 31.54 20.59 -43.85
C THR A 124 32.07 19.53 -42.88
N ALA A 125 33.27 19.71 -42.35
CA ALA A 125 33.82 18.82 -41.32
C ALA A 125 33.05 18.96 -40.00
N GLU A 126 32.72 20.19 -39.61
CA GLU A 126 31.86 20.46 -38.45
C GLU A 126 30.45 19.87 -38.65
N LEU A 127 29.83 20.08 -39.81
CA LEU A 127 28.52 19.50 -40.14
C LEU A 127 28.52 17.97 -40.05
N ALA A 128 29.58 17.31 -40.54
CA ALA A 128 29.73 15.85 -40.42
C ALA A 128 29.84 15.40 -38.96
N ALA A 129 30.61 16.13 -38.13
CA ALA A 129 30.74 15.83 -36.71
C ALA A 129 29.40 16.01 -35.96
N SER A 130 28.69 17.11 -36.20
CA SER A 130 27.37 17.36 -35.62
C SER A 130 26.34 16.32 -36.05
N ALA A 131 26.38 15.87 -37.31
CA ALA A 131 25.51 14.79 -37.80
C ALA A 131 25.77 13.46 -37.07
N ILE A 132 27.04 13.11 -36.83
CA ILE A 132 27.39 11.90 -36.06
C ILE A 132 26.89 12.01 -34.62
N GLN A 133 27.10 13.16 -33.97
CA GLN A 133 26.60 13.39 -32.61
C GLN A 133 25.08 13.33 -32.53
N LEU A 134 24.37 13.89 -33.51
CA LEU A 134 22.91 13.82 -33.59
C LEU A 134 22.43 12.37 -33.74
N LYS A 135 23.09 11.56 -34.57
CA LYS A 135 22.77 10.13 -34.72
C LYS A 135 22.97 9.37 -33.40
N GLN A 136 24.10 9.59 -32.72
CA GLN A 136 24.36 8.98 -31.42
C GLN A 136 23.32 9.39 -30.37
N GLY A 137 22.93 10.67 -30.35
CA GLY A 137 21.87 11.15 -29.45
C GLY A 137 20.51 10.52 -29.77
N ALA A 138 20.18 10.33 -31.04
CA ALA A 138 18.97 9.64 -31.46
C ALA A 138 19.00 8.15 -31.04
N ASP A 139 20.09 7.42 -31.31
CA ASP A 139 20.23 6.00 -30.93
C ASP A 139 20.07 5.81 -29.41
N GLU A 140 20.67 6.69 -28.61
CA GLU A 140 20.52 6.64 -27.14
C GLU A 140 19.08 6.98 -26.70
N ASN A 141 18.44 7.99 -27.31
CA ASN A 141 17.05 8.33 -26.99
C ASN A 141 16.08 7.18 -27.35
N ALA A 142 16.36 6.43 -28.42
CA ALA A 142 15.59 5.24 -28.79
C ALA A 142 15.75 4.14 -27.74
N ARG A 143 16.98 3.92 -27.24
CA ARG A 143 17.27 2.97 -26.16
C ARG A 143 16.50 3.33 -24.89
N VAL A 144 16.57 4.59 -24.46
CA VAL A 144 15.84 5.08 -23.28
C VAL A 144 14.32 4.95 -23.45
N SER A 145 13.79 5.27 -24.63
CA SER A 145 12.36 5.13 -24.92
C SER A 145 11.90 3.66 -24.83
N SER A 146 12.73 2.70 -25.27
CA SER A 146 12.46 1.27 -25.09
C SER A 146 12.46 0.85 -23.61
N GLU A 147 13.35 1.41 -22.78
CA GLU A 147 13.34 1.16 -21.34
C GLU A 147 12.09 1.74 -20.66
N VAL A 148 11.66 2.94 -21.07
CA VAL A 148 10.40 3.54 -20.60
C VAL A 148 9.21 2.67 -20.97
N SER A 149 9.12 2.17 -22.21
CA SER A 149 8.04 1.26 -22.65
C SER A 149 7.95 0.00 -21.76
N LYS A 150 9.08 -0.63 -21.44
CA LYS A 150 9.12 -1.78 -20.51
C LYS A 150 8.70 -1.41 -19.08
N ALA A 151 9.00 -0.20 -18.63
CA ALA A 151 8.57 0.28 -17.33
C ALA A 151 7.05 0.51 -17.31
N VAL A 152 6.49 1.07 -18.38
CA VAL A 152 5.03 1.26 -18.57
C VAL A 152 4.30 -0.08 -18.55
N GLU A 153 4.80 -1.11 -19.24
CA GLU A 153 4.23 -2.47 -19.19
C GLU A 153 4.19 -3.04 -17.77
N LYS A 154 5.26 -2.84 -16.99
CA LYS A 154 5.29 -3.27 -15.58
C LYS A 154 4.30 -2.51 -14.71
N VAL A 155 4.12 -1.20 -14.94
CA VAL A 155 3.12 -0.39 -14.23
C VAL A 155 1.70 -0.86 -14.58
N ALA A 156 1.43 -1.17 -15.84
CA ALA A 156 0.14 -1.74 -16.27
C ALA A 156 -0.16 -3.06 -15.56
N ALA A 157 0.77 -4.02 -15.59
CA ALA A 157 0.61 -5.31 -14.92
C ALA A 157 0.47 -5.18 -13.39
N GLY A 158 1.20 -4.24 -12.79
CA GLY A 158 1.07 -3.91 -11.37
C GLY A 158 -0.30 -3.34 -11.02
N SER A 159 -0.85 -2.49 -11.89
CA SER A 159 -2.19 -1.91 -11.74
C SER A 159 -3.29 -2.98 -11.84
N GLU A 160 -3.20 -3.92 -12.79
CA GLU A 160 -4.12 -5.05 -12.88
C GLU A 160 -4.11 -5.91 -11.61
N THR A 161 -2.91 -6.18 -11.08
CA THR A 161 -2.76 -6.91 -9.81
C THR A 161 -3.39 -6.14 -8.64
N GLN A 162 -3.23 -4.82 -8.61
CA GLN A 162 -3.81 -3.96 -7.58
C GLN A 162 -5.34 -3.94 -7.62
N VAL A 163 -5.95 -3.98 -8.82
CA VAL A 163 -7.42 -4.15 -8.97
C VAL A 163 -7.87 -5.47 -8.36
N ALA A 164 -7.22 -6.58 -8.71
CA ALA A 164 -7.59 -7.90 -8.21
C ALA A 164 -7.47 -7.98 -6.68
N GLN A 165 -6.38 -7.46 -6.10
CA GLN A 165 -6.19 -7.41 -4.65
C GLN A 165 -7.24 -6.51 -3.97
N SER A 166 -7.58 -5.36 -4.57
CA SER A 166 -8.61 -4.47 -4.03
C SER A 166 -9.99 -5.12 -3.98
N GLN A 167 -10.33 -5.92 -4.99
CA GLN A 167 -11.56 -6.71 -5.02
C GLN A 167 -11.58 -7.81 -3.95
N GLU A 168 -10.47 -8.51 -3.77
CA GLU A 168 -10.32 -9.53 -2.71
C GLU A 168 -10.48 -8.92 -1.33
N ILE A 169 -9.77 -7.82 -1.03
CA ILE A 169 -9.90 -7.14 0.27
C ILE A 169 -11.34 -6.65 0.46
N SER A 170 -12.01 -6.11 -0.57
CA SER A 170 -13.41 -5.70 -0.47
C SER A 170 -14.33 -6.86 -0.07
N ALA A 171 -14.12 -8.04 -0.66
CA ALA A 171 -14.88 -9.24 -0.33
C ALA A 171 -14.63 -9.70 1.12
N THR A 172 -13.38 -9.73 1.56
CA THR A 172 -13.01 -10.07 2.95
C THR A 172 -13.59 -9.07 3.95
N MET A 173 -13.62 -7.78 3.60
CA MET A 173 -14.22 -6.76 4.46
C MET A 173 -15.74 -6.92 4.56
N GLN A 174 -16.41 -7.32 3.48
CA GLN A 174 -17.84 -7.62 3.52
C GLN A 174 -18.12 -8.83 4.45
N GLU A 175 -17.34 -9.90 4.32
CA GLU A 175 -17.45 -11.06 5.21
C GLU A 175 -17.18 -10.69 6.68
N THR A 176 -16.21 -9.79 6.91
CA THR A 176 -15.91 -9.25 8.25
C THR A 176 -17.10 -8.48 8.83
N LEU A 177 -17.75 -7.64 8.03
CA LEU A 177 -18.94 -6.89 8.45
C LEU A 177 -20.12 -7.82 8.78
N ASP A 178 -20.33 -8.86 7.97
CA ASP A 178 -21.36 -9.87 8.22
C ASP A 178 -21.08 -10.64 9.52
N GLY A 179 -19.82 -11.02 9.75
CA GLY A 179 -19.38 -11.64 10.99
C GLY A 179 -19.58 -10.73 12.21
N LEU A 180 -19.28 -9.44 12.09
CA LEU A 180 -19.52 -8.46 13.17
C LEU A 180 -21.01 -8.29 13.48
N ASN A 181 -21.87 -8.28 12.47
CA ASN A 181 -23.32 -8.25 12.65
C ASN A 181 -23.82 -9.51 13.37
N GLN A 182 -23.26 -10.68 13.03
CA GLN A 182 -23.58 -11.92 13.73
C GLN A 182 -23.14 -11.85 15.20
N VAL A 183 -21.93 -11.35 15.49
CA VAL A 183 -21.45 -11.16 16.86
C VAL A 183 -22.39 -10.24 17.63
N ALA A 184 -22.77 -9.08 17.08
CA ALA A 184 -23.72 -8.15 17.70
C ALA A 184 -25.07 -8.83 18.05
N GLY A 185 -25.61 -9.63 17.11
CA GLY A 185 -26.82 -10.41 17.34
C GLY A 185 -26.67 -11.43 18.46
N THR A 186 -25.56 -12.17 18.48
CA THR A 186 -25.29 -13.15 19.55
C THR A 186 -25.08 -12.47 20.90
N THR A 187 -24.39 -11.34 20.96
CA THR A 187 -24.17 -10.55 22.18
C THR A 187 -25.49 -10.07 22.78
N THR A 188 -26.44 -9.66 21.93
CA THR A 188 -27.81 -9.31 22.36
C THR A 188 -28.51 -10.51 22.99
N GLY A 189 -28.46 -11.68 22.35
CA GLY A 189 -29.05 -12.91 22.88
C GLY A 189 -28.42 -13.37 24.21
N VAL A 190 -27.11 -13.19 24.38
CA VAL A 190 -26.42 -13.47 25.66
C VAL A 190 -26.86 -12.49 26.74
N SER A 191 -27.09 -11.22 26.40
CA SER A 191 -27.62 -10.21 27.34
C SER A 191 -29.00 -10.58 27.86
N ASP A 192 -29.91 -10.99 26.97
CA ASP A 192 -31.25 -11.44 27.35
C ASP A 192 -31.20 -12.68 28.26
N ALA A 193 -30.33 -13.65 27.93
CA ALA A 193 -30.14 -14.85 28.74
C ALA A 193 -29.55 -14.53 30.12
N ALA A 194 -28.61 -13.59 30.20
CA ALA A 194 -28.05 -13.10 31.45
C ALA A 194 -29.14 -12.45 32.32
N GLN A 195 -29.96 -11.56 31.74
CA GLN A 195 -31.04 -10.90 32.48
C GLN A 195 -32.10 -11.89 32.98
N SER A 196 -32.47 -12.89 32.17
CA SER A 196 -33.35 -13.99 32.61
C SER A 196 -32.73 -14.80 33.75
N THR A 197 -31.42 -15.06 33.69
CA THR A 197 -30.71 -15.80 34.75
C THR A 197 -30.70 -15.04 36.07
N VAL A 198 -30.48 -13.71 36.04
CA VAL A 198 -30.59 -12.85 37.24
C VAL A 198 -31.99 -12.94 37.84
N GLY A 199 -33.04 -12.83 37.02
CA GLY A 199 -34.43 -12.94 37.50
C GLY A 199 -34.69 -14.27 38.20
N ARG A 200 -34.30 -15.39 37.57
CA ARG A 200 -34.47 -16.73 38.15
C ARG A 200 -33.65 -16.96 39.41
N ALA A 201 -32.44 -16.41 39.49
CA ALA A 201 -31.62 -16.49 40.68
C ALA A 201 -32.20 -15.69 41.85
N ALA A 202 -32.77 -14.51 41.57
CA ALA A 202 -33.46 -13.70 42.56
C ALA A 202 -34.72 -14.39 43.10
N GLU A 203 -35.55 -14.97 42.22
CA GLU A 203 -36.71 -15.79 42.62
C GLU A 203 -36.28 -16.99 43.48
N GLY A 204 -35.18 -17.65 43.13
CA GLY A 204 -34.63 -18.77 43.91
C GLY A 204 -34.18 -18.36 45.31
N SER A 205 -33.49 -17.22 45.44
CA SER A 205 -33.07 -16.65 46.73
C SER A 205 -34.27 -16.28 47.60
N GLU A 206 -35.31 -15.65 47.03
CA GLU A 206 -36.54 -15.31 47.76
C GLU A 206 -37.28 -16.57 48.26
N LEU A 207 -37.36 -17.61 47.44
CA LEU A 207 -37.96 -18.89 47.81
C LEU A 207 -37.20 -19.55 48.96
N LEU A 208 -35.86 -19.57 48.92
CA LEU A 208 -35.04 -20.10 50.00
C LEU A 208 -35.20 -19.31 51.29
N GLN A 209 -35.26 -17.98 51.21
CA GLN A 209 -35.46 -17.13 52.38
C GLN A 209 -36.82 -17.43 53.04
N THR A 210 -37.88 -17.55 52.24
CA THR A 210 -39.23 -17.93 52.71
C THR A 210 -39.22 -19.32 53.36
N THR A 211 -38.61 -20.30 52.69
CA THR A 211 -38.57 -21.68 53.20
C THR A 211 -37.71 -21.79 54.47
N SER A 212 -36.65 -21.00 54.59
CA SER A 212 -35.83 -20.90 55.80
C SER A 212 -36.64 -20.42 57.01
N VAL A 213 -37.55 -19.46 56.81
CA VAL A 213 -38.47 -19.00 57.86
C VAL A 213 -39.42 -20.13 58.29
N GLU A 214 -39.99 -20.86 57.32
CA GLU A 214 -40.89 -22.00 57.61
C GLU A 214 -40.17 -23.12 58.37
N ILE A 215 -38.96 -23.49 57.98
CA ILE A 215 -38.16 -24.53 58.67
C ILE A 215 -37.78 -24.08 60.08
N ASN A 216 -37.49 -22.79 60.30
CA ASN A 216 -37.26 -22.27 61.65
C ASN A 216 -38.50 -22.38 62.55
N GLN A 217 -39.71 -22.20 61.99
CA GLN A 217 -40.95 -22.43 62.73
C GLN A 217 -41.11 -23.91 63.08
N VAL A 218 -40.80 -24.82 62.15
CA VAL A 218 -40.77 -26.27 62.42
C VAL A 218 -39.77 -26.59 63.54
N GLY A 219 -38.55 -26.05 63.50
CA GLY A 219 -37.56 -26.21 64.56
C GLY A 219 -38.04 -25.74 65.93
N THR A 220 -38.82 -24.66 65.97
CA THR A 220 -39.45 -24.16 67.20
C THR A 220 -40.53 -25.10 67.71
N ALA A 221 -41.37 -25.66 66.82
CA ALA A 221 -42.37 -26.66 67.17
C ALA A 221 -41.73 -27.94 67.73
N PHE A 222 -40.62 -28.41 67.16
CA PHE A 222 -39.86 -29.56 67.67
C PHE A 222 -39.33 -29.33 69.09
N ARG A 223 -38.80 -28.12 69.40
CA ARG A 223 -38.37 -27.79 70.76
C ARG A 223 -39.52 -27.83 71.76
N SER A 224 -40.68 -27.29 71.38
CA SER A 224 -41.88 -27.35 72.23
C SER A 224 -42.35 -28.79 72.49
N LEU A 225 -42.34 -29.64 71.46
CA LEU A 225 -42.65 -31.07 71.62
C LEU A 225 -41.66 -31.78 72.55
N GLN A 226 -40.36 -31.44 72.47
CA GLN A 226 -39.34 -32.00 73.35
C GLN A 226 -39.57 -31.62 74.83
N GLU A 227 -40.06 -30.41 75.12
CA GLU A 227 -40.46 -30.00 76.47
C GLU A 227 -41.69 -30.80 76.97
N VAL A 228 -42.70 -31.00 76.11
CA VAL A 228 -43.88 -31.80 76.45
C VAL A 228 -43.51 -33.25 76.76
N VAL A 229 -42.63 -33.85 75.96
CA VAL A 229 -42.14 -35.23 76.17
C VAL A 229 -41.33 -35.34 77.47
N ARG A 230 -40.48 -34.35 77.79
CA ARG A 230 -39.79 -34.30 79.09
C ARG A 230 -40.77 -34.21 80.26
N GLY A 231 -41.81 -33.39 80.13
CA GLY A 231 -42.87 -33.29 81.13
C GLY A 231 -43.65 -34.61 81.31
N LEU A 232 -43.97 -35.32 80.22
CA LEU A 232 -44.60 -36.63 80.25
C LEU A 232 -43.73 -37.69 80.92
N ASN A 233 -42.41 -37.64 80.69
CA ASN A 233 -41.48 -38.57 81.33
C ASN A 233 -41.45 -38.33 82.85
N HIS A 234 -41.37 -37.06 83.27
CA HIS A 234 -41.40 -36.71 84.69
C HIS A 234 -42.70 -37.15 85.38
N LYS A 235 -43.85 -36.90 84.75
CA LYS A 235 -45.16 -37.38 85.26
C LYS A 235 -45.24 -38.91 85.32
N SER A 236 -44.65 -39.60 84.35
CA SER A 236 -44.59 -41.08 84.36
C SER A 236 -43.79 -41.59 85.56
N ASP A 237 -42.70 -40.92 85.93
CA ASP A 237 -41.90 -41.27 87.10
C ASP A 237 -42.63 -40.98 88.41
N GLU A 238 -43.34 -39.85 88.52
CA GLU A 238 -44.24 -39.57 89.66
C GLU A 238 -45.30 -40.67 89.82
N VAL A 239 -45.91 -41.12 88.72
CA VAL A 239 -46.90 -42.21 88.76
C VAL A 239 -46.26 -43.54 89.18
N LYS A 240 -45.04 -43.85 88.72
CA LYS A 240 -44.32 -45.06 89.19
C LYS A 240 -44.10 -45.01 90.71
N GLU A 241 -43.73 -43.85 91.25
CA GLU A 241 -43.53 -43.66 92.69
C GLU A 241 -44.83 -43.92 93.46
N VAL A 242 -45.93 -43.32 93.01
CA VAL A 242 -47.27 -43.54 93.61
C VAL A 242 -47.69 -45.01 93.55
N ILE A 243 -47.45 -45.70 92.42
CA ILE A 243 -47.74 -47.14 92.29
C ILE A 243 -46.86 -47.98 93.21
N GLY A 244 -45.60 -47.60 93.41
CA GLY A 244 -44.71 -48.19 94.41
C GLY A 244 -45.29 -48.08 95.83
N TYR A 245 -45.75 -46.89 96.22
CA TYR A 245 -46.43 -46.68 97.49
C TYR A 245 -47.72 -47.51 97.63
N ILE A 246 -48.55 -47.58 96.58
CA ILE A 246 -49.79 -48.39 96.59
C ILE A 246 -49.45 -49.87 96.75
N SER A 247 -48.41 -50.36 96.08
CA SER A 247 -47.92 -51.73 96.24
C SER A 247 -47.45 -51.99 97.67
N GLU A 248 -46.70 -51.06 98.27
CA GLU A 248 -46.26 -51.20 99.65
C GLU A 248 -47.44 -51.23 100.64
N VAL A 249 -48.42 -50.34 100.47
CA VAL A 249 -49.64 -50.30 101.29
C VAL A 249 -50.47 -51.57 101.11
N ALA A 250 -50.62 -52.06 99.88
CA ALA A 250 -51.31 -53.32 99.60
C ALA A 250 -50.63 -54.50 100.30
N ASN A 251 -49.30 -54.58 100.25
CA ASN A 251 -48.54 -55.62 100.93
C ASN A 251 -48.64 -55.52 102.46
N GLN A 252 -48.54 -54.31 103.03
CA GLN A 252 -48.76 -54.09 104.47
C GLN A 252 -50.19 -54.46 104.89
N THR A 253 -51.19 -54.11 104.09
CA THR A 253 -52.59 -54.45 104.33
C THR A 253 -52.82 -55.96 104.25
N ASN A 254 -52.14 -56.65 103.32
CA ASN A 254 -52.15 -58.09 103.19
C ASN A 254 -51.57 -58.77 104.44
N LEU A 255 -50.43 -58.27 104.95
CA LEU A 255 -49.79 -58.77 106.17
C LEU A 255 -50.64 -58.50 107.42
N LEU A 256 -51.26 -57.32 107.54
CA LEU A 256 -52.19 -56.98 108.62
C LEU A 256 -53.43 -57.87 108.60
N ALA A 257 -54.02 -58.07 107.42
CA ALA A 257 -55.17 -58.94 107.23
C ALA A 257 -54.84 -60.41 107.52
N LEU A 258 -53.63 -60.87 107.16
CA LEU A 258 -53.14 -62.20 107.49
C LEU A 258 -52.99 -62.37 109.00
N ASN A 259 -52.38 -61.41 109.69
CA ASN A 259 -52.26 -61.43 111.15
C ASN A 259 -53.64 -61.40 111.84
N ALA A 260 -54.58 -60.60 111.34
CA ALA A 260 -55.95 -60.56 111.83
C ALA A 260 -56.70 -61.89 111.58
N ALA A 261 -56.50 -62.52 110.42
CA ALA A 261 -57.07 -63.83 110.11
C ALA A 261 -56.50 -64.95 111.00
N ILE A 262 -55.19 -64.90 111.31
CA ILE A 262 -54.54 -65.82 112.25
C ILE A 262 -55.13 -65.66 113.66
N GLU A 263 -55.25 -64.42 114.15
CA GLU A 263 -55.76 -64.18 115.51
C GLU A 263 -57.27 -64.47 115.63
N ALA A 264 -58.04 -64.23 114.56
CA ALA A 264 -59.44 -64.63 114.46
C ALA A 264 -59.62 -66.15 114.43
N ALA A 265 -58.73 -66.89 113.76
CA ALA A 265 -58.71 -68.36 113.81
C ALA A 265 -58.33 -68.89 115.20
N ARG A 266 -57.47 -68.17 115.93
CA ARG A 266 -57.04 -68.48 117.30
C ARG A 266 -58.15 -68.30 118.33
N ALA A 267 -59.10 -67.39 118.10
CA ALA A 267 -60.27 -67.13 118.94
C ALA A 267 -61.44 -68.14 118.76
N GLY A 268 -61.29 -69.15 117.89
CA GLY A 268 -62.27 -70.22 117.70
C GLY A 268 -63.64 -69.74 117.21
N GLU A 269 -64.73 -70.27 117.78
CA GLU A 269 -66.11 -69.95 117.34
C GLU A 269 -66.49 -68.47 117.51
N HIS A 270 -65.87 -67.74 118.45
CA HIS A 270 -66.11 -66.30 118.65
C HIS A 270 -65.42 -65.40 117.60
N GLY A 271 -64.44 -65.92 116.86
CA GLY A 271 -63.67 -65.20 115.85
C GLY A 271 -64.16 -65.36 114.41
N ARG A 272 -65.16 -66.23 114.16
CA ARG A 272 -65.62 -66.58 112.79
C ARG A 272 -66.01 -65.37 111.93
N GLY A 273 -66.74 -64.40 112.47
CA GLY A 273 -67.15 -63.20 111.74
C GLY A 273 -65.95 -62.31 111.34
N PHE A 274 -64.98 -62.17 112.25
CA PHE A 274 -63.74 -61.43 111.98
C PHE A 274 -62.83 -62.14 110.99
N ALA A 275 -62.77 -63.48 111.02
CA ALA A 275 -61.99 -64.27 110.06
C ALA A 275 -62.48 -64.10 108.62
N VAL A 276 -63.80 -64.00 108.40
CA VAL A 276 -64.39 -63.74 107.07
C VAL A 276 -64.01 -62.33 106.58
N VAL A 277 -64.12 -61.31 107.43
CA VAL A 277 -63.74 -59.93 107.08
C VAL A 277 -62.23 -59.82 106.80
N ALA A 278 -61.39 -60.45 107.62
CA ALA A 278 -59.94 -60.47 107.41
C ALA A 278 -59.57 -61.20 106.10
N GLY A 279 -60.26 -62.30 105.76
CA GLY A 279 -60.11 -63.00 104.48
C GLY A 279 -60.48 -62.14 103.26
N GLU A 280 -61.56 -61.35 103.36
CA GLU A 280 -61.99 -60.45 102.28
C GLU A 280 -61.03 -59.26 102.12
N ILE A 281 -60.55 -58.67 103.24
CA ILE A 281 -59.51 -57.63 103.21
C ILE A 281 -58.22 -58.17 102.58
N ARG A 282 -57.81 -59.40 102.93
CA ARG A 282 -56.65 -60.05 102.34
C ARG A 282 -56.79 -60.21 100.82
N LYS A 283 -57.96 -60.64 100.36
CA LYS A 283 -58.27 -60.81 98.94
C LYS A 283 -58.27 -59.46 98.20
N LEU A 284 -58.83 -58.40 98.79
CA LEU A 284 -58.77 -57.03 98.28
C LEU A 284 -57.33 -56.51 98.21
N ALA A 285 -56.50 -56.82 99.21
CA ALA A 285 -55.09 -56.45 99.24
C ALA A 285 -54.29 -57.17 98.14
N ASP A 286 -54.48 -58.48 97.95
CA ASP A 286 -53.87 -59.25 96.84
C ASP A 286 -54.33 -58.71 95.47
N GLN A 287 -55.62 -58.39 95.30
CA GLN A 287 -56.14 -57.79 94.06
C GLN A 287 -55.56 -56.39 93.80
N THR A 288 -55.38 -55.59 94.86
CA THR A 288 -54.75 -54.27 94.77
C THR A 288 -53.28 -54.40 94.40
N GLN A 289 -52.56 -55.37 94.98
CA GLN A 289 -51.17 -55.69 94.65
C GLN A 289 -51.02 -56.12 93.19
N GLN A 290 -51.90 -57.01 92.70
CA GLN A 290 -51.89 -57.46 91.31
C GLN A 290 -52.20 -56.32 90.33
N SER A 291 -53.17 -55.46 90.68
CA SER A 291 -53.50 -54.26 89.88
C SER A 291 -52.34 -53.26 89.87
N ALA A 292 -51.66 -53.05 91.00
CA ALA A 292 -50.50 -52.17 91.09
C ALA A 292 -49.34 -52.66 90.22
N VAL A 293 -49.08 -53.98 90.17
CA VAL A 293 -48.09 -54.58 89.27
C VAL A 293 -48.46 -54.33 87.81
N GLN A 294 -49.72 -54.55 87.43
CA GLN A 294 -50.18 -54.39 86.05
C GLN A 294 -50.15 -52.91 85.58
N ILE A 295 -50.49 -51.97 86.47
CA ILE A 295 -50.32 -50.54 86.21
C ILE A 295 -48.82 -50.20 86.12
N GLY A 296 -47.99 -50.77 86.99
CA GLY A 296 -46.54 -50.60 86.96
C GLY A 296 -45.92 -51.04 85.64
N GLU A 297 -46.32 -52.20 85.11
CA GLU A 297 -45.92 -52.67 83.77
C GLU A 297 -46.37 -51.71 82.67
N THR A 298 -47.63 -51.23 82.73
CA THR A 298 -48.18 -50.29 81.74
C THR A 298 -47.46 -48.93 81.76
N ILE A 299 -47.08 -48.44 82.94
CA ILE A 299 -46.30 -47.20 83.07
C ILE A 299 -44.84 -47.45 82.63
N GLY A 300 -44.32 -48.66 82.84
CA GLY A 300 -43.02 -49.08 82.32
C GLY A 300 -42.96 -49.04 80.79
N THR A 301 -43.96 -49.61 80.11
CA THR A 301 -44.05 -49.55 78.64
C THR A 301 -44.26 -48.12 78.16
N MET A 302 -45.15 -47.33 78.79
CA MET A 302 -45.37 -45.93 78.43
C MET A 302 -44.10 -45.08 78.58
N SER A 303 -43.31 -45.30 79.63
CA SER A 303 -42.04 -44.59 79.86
C SER A 303 -40.98 -44.99 78.83
N SER A 304 -40.96 -46.26 78.39
CA SER A 304 -40.14 -46.71 77.26
C SER A 304 -40.53 -46.02 75.95
N ASP A 305 -41.84 -45.97 75.64
CA ASP A 305 -42.35 -45.31 74.43
C ASP A 305 -42.03 -43.81 74.43
N ILE A 306 -42.19 -43.13 75.58
CA ILE A 306 -41.79 -41.71 75.77
C ILE A 306 -40.29 -41.52 75.51
N GLY A 307 -39.44 -42.43 76.01
CA GLY A 307 -38.00 -42.40 75.75
C GLY A 307 -37.66 -42.55 74.27
N GLN A 308 -38.35 -43.46 73.57
CA GLN A 308 -38.16 -43.68 72.14
C GLN A 308 -38.57 -42.46 71.31
N VAL A 309 -39.71 -41.83 71.67
CA VAL A 309 -40.18 -40.57 71.06
C VAL A 309 -39.19 -39.42 71.33
N ALA A 310 -38.60 -39.34 72.52
CA ALA A 310 -37.60 -38.33 72.85
C ALA A 310 -36.36 -38.44 71.94
N THR A 311 -35.85 -39.65 71.73
CA THR A 311 -34.72 -39.88 70.82
C THR A 311 -35.05 -39.52 69.37
N MET A 312 -36.26 -39.86 68.89
CA MET A 312 -36.71 -39.47 67.56
C MET A 312 -36.77 -37.94 67.38
N PHE A 313 -37.20 -37.21 68.41
CA PHE A 313 -37.21 -35.74 68.38
C PHE A 313 -35.81 -35.13 68.35
N GLU A 314 -34.85 -35.65 69.11
CA GLU A 314 -33.46 -35.19 69.05
C GLU A 314 -32.84 -35.39 67.66
N GLN A 315 -33.04 -36.57 67.06
CA GLN A 315 -32.55 -36.85 65.71
C GLN A 315 -33.19 -35.93 64.67
N SER A 316 -34.51 -35.73 64.76
CA SER A 316 -35.25 -34.86 63.83
C SER A 316 -34.85 -33.39 63.97
N ALA A 317 -34.59 -32.92 65.20
CA ALA A 317 -34.09 -31.57 65.43
C ALA A 317 -32.72 -31.35 64.74
N GLY A 318 -31.82 -32.33 64.82
CA GLY A 318 -30.55 -32.30 64.10
C GLY A 318 -30.72 -32.17 62.58
N GLN A 319 -31.68 -32.90 62.00
CA GLN A 319 -32.00 -32.81 60.57
C GLN A 319 -32.56 -31.43 60.18
N VAL A 320 -33.38 -30.82 61.04
CA VAL A 320 -33.92 -29.47 60.81
C VAL A 320 -32.80 -28.43 60.81
N PHE A 321 -31.85 -28.49 61.74
CA PHE A 321 -30.70 -27.57 61.75
C PHE A 321 -29.84 -27.70 60.50
N ALA A 322 -29.54 -28.94 60.09
CA ALA A 322 -28.79 -29.19 58.86
C ALA A 322 -29.54 -28.66 57.60
N ALA A 323 -30.87 -28.73 57.59
CA ALA A 323 -31.68 -28.17 56.51
C ALA A 323 -31.60 -26.63 56.45
N VAL A 324 -31.63 -25.95 57.60
CA VAL A 324 -31.46 -24.48 57.66
C VAL A 324 -30.09 -24.05 57.16
N GLU A 325 -29.03 -24.75 57.59
CA GLU A 325 -27.65 -24.48 57.12
C GLU A 325 -27.53 -24.71 55.60
N GLY A 326 -28.10 -25.81 55.10
CA GLY A 326 -28.15 -26.09 53.66
C GLY A 326 -28.86 -25.00 52.86
N MET A 327 -29.93 -24.43 53.39
CA MET A 327 -30.64 -23.30 52.75
C MET A 327 -29.83 -22.01 52.74
N GLN A 328 -29.10 -21.71 53.81
CA GLN A 328 -28.22 -20.53 53.86
C GLN A 328 -27.11 -20.63 52.81
N ASN A 329 -26.46 -21.79 52.70
CA ASN A 329 -25.44 -22.04 51.67
C ASN A 329 -26.01 -21.92 50.25
N ALA A 330 -27.25 -22.38 50.04
CA ALA A 330 -27.92 -22.24 48.76
C ALA A 330 -28.25 -20.77 48.44
N ASP A 331 -28.66 -19.96 49.43
CA ASP A 331 -28.91 -18.53 49.26
C ASP A 331 -27.62 -17.78 48.87
N GLU A 332 -26.51 -18.06 49.56
CA GLU A 332 -25.20 -17.51 49.21
C GLU A 332 -24.79 -17.86 47.77
N THR A 333 -25.06 -19.09 47.35
CA THR A 333 -24.78 -19.53 45.97
C THR A 333 -25.61 -18.74 44.95
N PHE A 334 -26.90 -18.51 45.20
CA PHE A 334 -27.74 -17.70 44.32
C PHE A 334 -27.28 -16.23 44.27
N ARG A 335 -26.83 -15.67 45.39
CA ARG A 335 -26.26 -14.31 45.43
C ARG A 335 -24.96 -14.22 44.62
N ASP A 336 -24.08 -15.21 44.70
CA ASP A 336 -22.87 -15.25 43.87
C ASP A 336 -23.22 -15.35 42.38
N ILE A 337 -24.21 -16.18 42.00
CA ILE A 337 -24.71 -16.24 40.61
C ILE A 337 -25.14 -14.86 40.12
N VAL A 338 -25.94 -14.11 40.90
CA VAL A 338 -26.35 -12.74 40.54
C VAL A 338 -25.13 -11.83 40.34
N GLY A 339 -24.13 -11.90 41.23
CA GLY A 339 -22.89 -11.14 41.10
C GLY A 339 -22.10 -11.48 39.83
N LYS A 340 -21.93 -12.77 39.52
CA LYS A 340 -21.23 -13.24 38.32
C LYS A 340 -21.95 -12.84 37.03
N VAL A 341 -23.28 -12.90 37.01
CA VAL A 341 -24.06 -12.47 35.85
C VAL A 341 -24.05 -10.95 35.69
N GLY A 342 -23.93 -10.20 36.79
CA GLY A 342 -23.66 -8.76 36.76
C GLY A 342 -22.34 -8.43 36.06
N GLN A 343 -21.26 -9.16 36.39
CA GLN A 343 -19.98 -9.02 35.69
C GLN A 343 -20.11 -9.37 34.20
N LEU A 344 -20.76 -10.49 33.87
CA LEU A 344 -21.02 -10.90 32.49
C LEU A 344 -21.76 -9.80 31.70
N SER A 345 -22.70 -9.11 32.34
CA SER A 345 -23.42 -7.99 31.70
C SER A 345 -22.50 -6.81 31.38
N SER A 346 -21.50 -6.53 32.22
CA SER A 346 -20.47 -5.53 31.93
C SER A 346 -19.61 -5.96 30.74
N ASP A 347 -19.15 -7.21 30.74
CA ASP A 347 -18.29 -7.75 29.67
C ASP A 347 -19.03 -7.70 28.30
N ILE A 348 -20.35 -7.94 28.30
CA ILE A 348 -21.21 -7.81 27.12
C ILE A 348 -21.22 -6.38 26.55
N VAL A 349 -21.25 -5.36 27.41
CA VAL A 349 -21.19 -3.95 26.99
C VAL A 349 -19.85 -3.64 26.33
N ASP A 350 -18.74 -4.15 26.89
CA ASP A 350 -17.41 -3.96 26.32
C ASP A 350 -17.25 -4.66 24.95
N VAL A 351 -17.85 -5.85 24.80
CA VAL A 351 -17.91 -6.55 23.51
C VAL A 351 -18.73 -5.74 22.50
N ALA A 352 -19.88 -5.20 22.89
CA ALA A 352 -20.70 -4.38 22.00
C ALA A 352 -19.95 -3.12 21.51
N ALA A 353 -19.27 -2.42 22.41
CA ALA A 353 -18.44 -1.27 22.06
C ALA A 353 -17.29 -1.65 21.09
N SER A 354 -16.67 -2.81 21.32
CA SER A 354 -15.62 -3.33 20.43
C SER A 354 -16.15 -3.64 19.03
N VAL A 355 -17.35 -4.22 18.93
CA VAL A 355 -18.02 -4.50 17.65
C VAL A 355 -18.36 -3.22 16.90
N GLU A 356 -18.86 -2.19 17.58
CA GLU A 356 -19.11 -0.88 16.96
C GLU A 356 -17.82 -0.25 16.41
N GLN A 357 -16.74 -0.28 17.19
CA GLN A 357 -15.44 0.24 16.75
C GLN A 357 -14.89 -0.53 15.55
N MET A 358 -14.99 -1.87 15.56
CA MET A 358 -14.56 -2.71 14.45
C MET A 358 -15.41 -2.48 13.19
N THR A 359 -16.71 -2.23 13.35
CA THR A 359 -17.62 -1.93 12.24
C THR A 359 -17.24 -0.59 11.58
N ALA A 360 -16.99 0.45 12.39
CA ALA A 360 -16.54 1.74 11.90
C ALA A 360 -15.16 1.65 11.21
N GLY A 361 -14.21 0.91 11.81
CA GLY A 361 -12.90 0.66 11.22
C GLY A 361 -13.01 -0.08 9.88
N SER A 362 -13.88 -1.08 9.81
CA SER A 362 -14.14 -1.85 8.59
C SER A 362 -14.70 -0.98 7.46
N ALA A 363 -15.66 -0.11 7.77
CA ALA A 363 -16.20 0.85 6.81
C ALA A 363 -15.12 1.83 6.29
N SER A 364 -14.21 2.28 7.16
CA SER A 364 -13.09 3.14 6.74
C SER A 364 -12.11 2.42 5.81
N VAL A 365 -11.88 1.12 6.00
CA VAL A 365 -11.06 0.31 5.10
C VAL A 365 -11.73 0.17 3.75
N VAL A 366 -13.04 -0.11 3.70
CA VAL A 366 -13.81 -0.16 2.45
C VAL A 366 -13.70 1.16 1.67
N GLN A 367 -13.84 2.29 2.36
CA GLN A 367 -13.68 3.61 1.72
C GLN A 367 -12.27 3.79 1.14
N SER A 368 -11.24 3.39 1.89
CA SER A 368 -9.85 3.48 1.43
C SER A 368 -9.59 2.61 0.19
N ILE A 369 -10.24 1.46 0.09
CA ILE A 369 -10.15 0.58 -1.09
C ILE A 369 -10.84 1.21 -2.31
N GLN A 370 -11.96 1.91 -2.13
CA GLN A 370 -12.60 2.66 -3.22
C GLN A 370 -11.66 3.76 -3.75
N ASP A 371 -10.95 4.46 -2.86
CA ASP A 371 -9.94 5.44 -3.27
C ASP A 371 -8.78 4.80 -4.03
N VAL A 372 -8.29 3.64 -3.58
CA VAL A 372 -7.27 2.86 -4.30
C VAL A 372 -7.77 2.46 -5.68
N SER A 373 -9.02 2.00 -5.80
CA SER A 373 -9.63 1.63 -7.10
C SER A 373 -9.64 2.81 -8.06
N ARG A 374 -10.10 3.99 -7.60
CA ARG A 374 -10.10 5.23 -8.40
C ARG A 374 -8.69 5.63 -8.84
N ILE A 375 -7.71 5.59 -7.94
CA ILE A 375 -6.32 5.91 -8.26
C ILE A 375 -5.74 4.90 -9.27
N THR A 376 -6.15 3.63 -9.17
CA THR A 376 -5.70 2.58 -10.09
C THR A 376 -6.26 2.81 -11.50
N GLU A 377 -7.53 3.21 -11.61
CA GLU A 377 -8.14 3.61 -12.89
C GLU A 377 -7.44 4.83 -13.51
N GLU A 378 -7.15 5.87 -12.70
CA GLU A 378 -6.38 7.03 -13.15
C GLU A 378 -4.97 6.63 -13.61
N THR A 379 -4.31 5.72 -12.87
CA THR A 379 -2.98 5.20 -13.20
C THR A 379 -3.00 4.42 -14.52
N ALA A 380 -4.03 3.60 -14.76
CA ALA A 380 -4.22 2.91 -16.03
C ALA A 380 -4.34 3.89 -17.20
N SER A 381 -5.16 4.94 -17.06
CA SER A 381 -5.30 5.98 -18.08
C SER A 381 -3.99 6.73 -18.34
N PHE A 382 -3.23 7.09 -17.30
CA PHE A 382 -1.92 7.71 -17.47
C PHE A 382 -0.92 6.77 -18.13
N THR A 383 -0.97 5.47 -17.81
CA THR A 383 -0.10 4.45 -18.41
C THR A 383 -0.35 4.32 -19.91
N GLU A 384 -1.62 4.33 -20.34
CA GLU A 384 -1.98 4.36 -21.76
C GLU A 384 -1.47 5.62 -22.47
N GLN A 385 -1.61 6.80 -21.84
CA GLN A 385 -1.11 8.05 -22.41
C GLN A 385 0.42 8.05 -22.55
N VAL A 386 1.15 7.60 -21.53
CA VAL A 386 2.61 7.52 -21.57
C VAL A 386 3.06 6.49 -22.61
N SER A 387 2.35 5.37 -22.77
CA SER A 387 2.62 4.40 -23.83
C SER A 387 2.53 5.05 -25.22
N ALA A 388 1.43 5.75 -25.51
CA ALA A 388 1.23 6.45 -26.78
C ALA A 388 2.30 7.53 -27.03
N MET A 389 2.66 8.30 -26.00
CA MET A 389 3.74 9.28 -26.09
C MET A 389 5.11 8.62 -26.36
N THR A 390 5.36 7.47 -25.77
CA THR A 390 6.61 6.70 -25.96
C THR A 390 6.71 6.17 -27.39
N GLU A 391 5.62 5.66 -27.97
CA GLU A 391 5.57 5.25 -29.38
C GLU A 391 5.83 6.42 -30.33
N GLN A 392 5.21 7.58 -30.06
CA GLN A 392 5.44 8.79 -30.86
C GLN A 392 6.90 9.28 -30.75
N GLN A 393 7.48 9.21 -29.56
CA GLN A 393 8.87 9.59 -29.32
C GLN A 393 9.85 8.65 -30.03
N LEU A 394 9.58 7.34 -30.05
CA LEU A 394 10.38 6.38 -30.80
C LEU A 394 10.35 6.69 -32.30
N SER A 395 9.17 6.95 -32.86
CA SER A 395 9.01 7.32 -34.27
C SER A 395 9.77 8.61 -34.64
N SER A 396 9.65 9.66 -33.81
CA SER A 396 10.39 10.91 -33.99
C SER A 396 11.91 10.70 -33.92
N THR A 397 12.35 9.79 -33.05
CA THR A 397 13.76 9.46 -32.89
C THR A 397 14.34 8.72 -34.10
N GLU A 398 13.58 7.79 -34.69
CA GLU A 398 13.95 7.14 -35.94
C GLU A 398 14.05 8.14 -37.11
N GLU A 399 13.19 9.16 -37.14
CA GLU A 399 13.28 10.24 -38.12
C GLU A 399 14.52 11.13 -37.90
N MET A 400 14.87 11.45 -36.65
CA MET A 400 16.11 12.17 -36.31
C MET A 400 17.34 11.38 -36.75
N ALA A 401 17.40 10.07 -36.48
CA ALA A 401 18.49 9.21 -36.90
C ALA A 401 18.66 9.19 -38.43
N ARG A 402 17.55 9.07 -39.18
CA ARG A 402 17.54 9.16 -40.66
C ARG A 402 18.01 10.53 -41.15
N THR A 403 17.58 11.61 -40.50
CA THR A 403 17.99 12.97 -40.86
C THR A 403 19.47 13.19 -40.62
N ALA A 404 20.00 12.71 -39.49
CA ALA A 404 21.41 12.73 -39.18
C ALA A 404 22.26 11.97 -40.21
N GLU A 405 21.78 10.81 -40.66
CA GLU A 405 22.44 10.02 -41.72
C GLU A 405 22.46 10.76 -43.06
N ASN A 406 21.35 11.42 -43.42
CA ASN A 406 21.27 12.26 -44.62
C ASN A 406 22.23 13.46 -44.54
N LEU A 407 22.33 14.13 -43.38
CA LEU A 407 23.27 15.24 -43.16
C LEU A 407 24.72 14.78 -43.26
N SER A 408 25.05 13.62 -42.68
CA SER A 408 26.38 13.01 -42.78
C SER A 408 26.75 12.68 -44.23
N SER A 409 25.82 12.11 -45.00
CA SER A 409 25.98 11.84 -46.43
C SER A 409 26.18 13.13 -47.23
N MET A 410 25.41 14.18 -46.95
CA MET A 410 25.54 15.49 -47.60
C MET A 410 26.90 16.13 -47.29
N ALA A 411 27.32 16.12 -46.02
CA ALA A 411 28.61 16.64 -45.60
C ALA A 411 29.77 15.89 -46.27
N SER A 412 29.67 14.55 -46.40
CA SER A 412 30.64 13.72 -47.12
C SER A 412 30.73 14.09 -48.61
N ARG A 413 29.58 14.29 -49.28
CA ARG A 413 29.53 14.74 -50.68
C ARG A 413 30.13 16.14 -50.86
N LEU A 414 29.82 17.08 -49.97
CA LEU A 414 30.39 18.42 -50.01
C LEU A 414 31.90 18.40 -49.75
N LYS A 415 32.36 17.59 -48.79
CA LYS A 415 33.79 17.39 -48.51
C LYS A 415 34.52 16.85 -49.74
N ALA A 416 33.92 15.91 -50.48
CA ALA A 416 34.50 15.39 -51.72
C ALA A 416 34.57 16.46 -52.82
N LEU A 417 33.51 17.26 -53.00
CA LEU A 417 33.47 18.38 -53.95
C LEU A 417 34.54 19.44 -53.64
N VAL A 418 34.68 19.81 -52.36
CA VAL A 418 35.68 20.78 -51.89
C VAL A 418 37.09 20.22 -51.98
N GLY A 419 37.27 18.93 -51.68
CA GLY A 419 38.56 18.24 -51.74
C GLY A 419 39.19 18.16 -53.14
N ASN A 420 38.41 18.38 -54.21
CA ASN A 420 38.93 18.48 -55.57
C ASN A 420 39.78 19.75 -55.77
N PHE A 421 39.50 20.82 -55.01
CA PHE A 421 40.24 22.07 -55.09
C PHE A 421 41.45 22.02 -54.17
N LYS A 422 42.63 22.36 -54.70
CA LYS A 422 43.85 22.46 -53.89
C LYS A 422 43.92 23.86 -53.30
N THR A 423 43.67 23.96 -52.00
CA THR A 423 43.64 25.21 -51.22
C THR A 423 44.74 25.31 -50.21
#